data_AF-A0A251Y4N0-F1
#
_entry.id   AF-A0A251Y4N0-F1
#
_cell.length_a   1.000
_cell.length_b   1.000
_cell.length_c   1.000
_cell.angle_alpha   90.00
_cell.angle_beta   90.00
_cell.angle_gamma   90.00
#
_symmetry.space_group_name_H-M   'P 1'
#
loop_
_entity.id
_entity.type
_entity.pdbx_description
1 polymer ?
#
loop_
_entity_poly.entity_id
_entity_poly.type
_entity_poly.pdbx_seq_one_letter_code
_entity_poly.pdbx_strand_id
1 'polypeptide(L)'
;MPYWKPAIPDESLDPFDEGMGVLTRDGAVVGHVATIRSQFHGLLLRRRQWWIWYVVVWSDGARERSQEDYPPWSAVREMQAGYLDVDTGRDSRTGRYGFAWLSPVDAAAARERLGIRDSDF
;
A
#
# COMPACT_ATOMS: atom_id res chain seq x y z
N MET A 1 19.98 -1.18 24.66
CA MET A 1 19.14 -2.36 24.38
C MET A 1 19.61 -2.98 23.07
N PRO A 2 19.79 -4.31 22.96
CA PRO A 2 20.30 -4.91 21.73
C PRO A 2 19.29 -4.69 20.59
N TYR A 3 19.78 -4.17 19.48
CA TYR A 3 19.02 -3.79 18.30
C TYR A 3 18.74 -5.05 17.46
N TRP A 4 17.70 -5.80 17.79
CA TRP A 4 17.33 -6.97 16.97
C TRP A 4 16.61 -6.49 15.71
N LYS A 5 17.30 -6.52 14.57
CA LYS A 5 16.64 -6.38 13.26
C LYS A 5 15.64 -7.53 13.09
N PRO A 6 14.42 -7.30 12.55
CA PRO A 6 13.55 -8.40 12.16
C PRO A 6 14.27 -9.33 11.18
N ALA A 7 13.75 -10.55 11.03
CA ALA A 7 14.21 -11.44 9.97
C ALA A 7 14.21 -10.69 8.63
N ILE A 8 15.15 -11.04 7.74
CA ILE A 8 15.23 -10.45 6.39
C ILE A 8 13.82 -10.51 5.78
N PRO A 9 13.27 -9.38 5.31
CA PRO A 9 11.94 -9.36 4.72
C PRO A 9 11.93 -10.28 3.49
N ASP A 10 10.76 -10.88 3.23
CA ASP A 10 10.55 -11.58 1.97
C ASP A 10 10.78 -10.60 0.81
N GLU A 11 11.60 -10.98 -0.17
CA GLU A 11 11.91 -10.17 -1.36
C GLU A 11 10.62 -9.84 -2.14
N SER A 12 9.56 -10.64 -1.98
CA SER A 12 8.24 -10.35 -2.56
C SER A 12 7.62 -9.03 -2.07
N LEU A 13 8.14 -8.46 -0.97
CA LEU A 13 7.68 -7.20 -0.38
C LEU A 13 8.47 -5.99 -0.88
N ASP A 14 9.56 -6.16 -1.62
CA ASP A 14 10.37 -5.04 -2.11
C ASP A 14 9.59 -4.04 -2.97
N PRO A 15 8.65 -4.45 -3.85
CA PRO A 15 7.83 -3.49 -4.62
C PRO A 15 6.95 -2.58 -3.75
N PHE A 16 6.73 -2.95 -2.48
CA PHE A 16 5.88 -2.21 -1.57
C PHE A 16 6.65 -1.18 -0.73
N ASP A 17 7.97 -1.16 -0.82
CA ASP A 17 8.83 -0.18 -0.16
C ASP A 17 8.85 1.12 -0.99
N GLU A 18 8.12 2.14 -0.51
CA GLU A 18 7.85 3.39 -1.26
C GLU A 18 7.16 3.16 -2.63
N GLY A 19 6.42 2.06 -2.75
CA GLY A 19 5.70 1.67 -3.95
C GLY A 19 4.54 2.59 -4.31
N MET A 20 4.28 2.73 -5.62
CA MET A 20 3.10 3.41 -6.16
C MET A 20 2.47 2.60 -7.29
N GLY A 21 1.16 2.46 -7.25
CA GLY A 21 0.38 1.84 -8.31
C GLY A 21 -0.86 2.65 -8.68
N VAL A 22 -1.47 2.29 -9.80
CA VAL A 22 -2.74 2.87 -10.26
C VAL A 22 -3.89 1.91 -10.01
N LEU A 23 -5.04 2.48 -9.68
CA LEU A 23 -6.32 1.79 -9.64
C LEU A 23 -7.10 2.08 -10.91
N THR A 24 -7.62 1.04 -11.53
CA THR A 24 -8.43 1.13 -12.74
C THR A 24 -9.80 0.51 -12.55
N ARG A 25 -10.79 1.10 -13.21
CA ARG A 25 -12.15 0.56 -13.31
C ARG A 25 -12.65 0.84 -14.72
N ASP A 26 -13.18 -0.18 -15.38
CA ASP A 26 -13.66 -0.10 -16.77
C ASP A 26 -12.63 0.50 -17.75
N GLY A 27 -11.34 0.21 -17.51
CA GLY A 27 -10.21 0.71 -18.33
C GLY A 27 -9.76 2.15 -18.02
N ALA A 28 -10.44 2.88 -17.12
CA ALA A 28 -10.07 4.22 -16.72
C ALA A 28 -9.29 4.22 -15.40
N VAL A 29 -8.28 5.10 -15.28
CA VAL A 29 -7.59 5.34 -14.00
C VAL A 29 -8.50 6.14 -13.07
N VAL A 30 -8.87 5.53 -11.94
CA VAL A 30 -9.80 6.11 -10.96
C VAL A 30 -9.13 6.48 -9.64
N GLY A 31 -7.88 6.06 -9.44
CA GLY A 31 -7.10 6.37 -8.25
C GLY A 31 -5.67 5.84 -8.33
N HIS A 32 -4.95 6.01 -7.24
CA HIS A 32 -3.61 5.52 -7.00
C HIS A 32 -3.56 4.84 -5.65
N VAL A 33 -2.62 3.90 -5.50
CA VAL A 33 -2.25 3.31 -4.21
C VAL A 33 -0.81 3.66 -3.95
N ALA A 34 -0.52 4.19 -2.78
CA ALA A 34 0.84 4.34 -2.28
C ALA A 34 1.07 3.30 -1.19
N THR A 35 2.28 2.75 -1.12
CA THR A 35 2.63 1.73 -0.12
C THR A 35 3.95 2.09 0.55
N ILE A 36 4.11 1.65 1.80
CA ILE A 36 5.41 1.69 2.48
C ILE A 36 5.58 0.44 3.33
N ARG A 37 6.79 -0.12 3.31
CA ARG A 37 7.18 -1.22 4.19
C ARG A 37 7.70 -0.65 5.50
N SER A 38 7.09 -1.07 6.61
CA SER A 38 7.45 -0.64 7.97
C SER A 38 7.65 -1.83 8.91
N GLN A 39 8.14 -1.54 10.12
CA GLN A 39 8.37 -2.53 11.17
C GLN A 39 7.46 -2.23 12.37
N PHE A 40 6.69 -3.23 12.81
CA PHE A 40 5.93 -3.13 14.05
C PHE A 40 6.62 -3.86 15.21
N HIS A 41 6.54 -3.24 16.39
CA HIS A 41 6.91 -3.86 17.67
C HIS A 41 5.72 -3.78 18.62
N GLY A 42 4.97 -4.87 18.74
CA GLY A 42 3.90 -4.97 19.72
C GLY A 42 4.46 -5.26 21.11
N LEU A 43 3.91 -4.63 22.15
CA LEU A 43 4.26 -4.90 23.56
C LEU A 43 4.13 -6.38 23.96
N LEU A 44 3.24 -7.13 23.28
CA LEU A 44 3.01 -8.56 23.49
C LEU A 44 3.72 -9.45 22.46
N LEU A 45 4.20 -8.88 21.35
CA LEU A 45 4.93 -9.59 20.32
C LEU A 45 6.42 -9.57 20.66
N ARG A 46 6.95 -10.72 21.09
CA ARG A 46 8.39 -10.89 21.38
C ARG A 46 9.30 -10.72 20.14
N ARG A 47 8.74 -10.42 18.96
CA ARG A 47 9.47 -10.30 17.70
C ARG A 47 8.98 -9.07 16.93
N ARG A 48 9.91 -8.38 16.28
CA ARG A 48 9.58 -7.38 15.25
C ARG A 48 9.03 -8.12 14.04
N GLN A 49 7.96 -7.58 13.45
CA GLN A 49 7.37 -8.09 12.22
C GLN A 49 7.29 -6.99 11.17
N TRP A 50 7.35 -7.39 9.91
CA TRP A 50 7.13 -6.49 8.77
C TRP A 50 5.64 -6.18 8.62
N TRP A 51 5.36 -4.99 8.12
CA TRP A 51 4.03 -4.47 7.80
C TRP A 51 4.12 -3.73 6.47
N ILE A 52 3.16 -3.94 5.56
CA ILE A 52 2.88 -2.99 4.49
C ILE A 52 1.74 -2.06 4.90
N TRP A 53 2.03 -0.77 4.96
CA TRP A 53 0.99 0.25 4.99
C TRP A 53 0.66 0.66 3.57
N TYR A 54 -0.60 0.93 3.29
CA TYR A 54 -1.00 1.51 2.02
C TYR A 54 -2.09 2.55 2.19
N VAL A 55 -2.13 3.52 1.27
CA VAL A 55 -3.18 4.55 1.20
C VAL A 55 -3.72 4.64 -0.21
N VAL A 56 -5.04 4.72 -0.32
CA VAL A 56 -5.73 4.92 -1.60
C VAL A 56 -6.03 6.40 -1.78
N VAL A 57 -5.63 6.95 -2.93
CA VAL A 57 -5.88 8.34 -3.32
C VAL A 57 -6.69 8.33 -4.61
N TRP A 58 -7.92 8.85 -4.57
CA TRP A 58 -8.83 8.88 -5.71
C TRP A 58 -8.52 10.04 -6.64
N SER A 59 -8.96 9.93 -7.90
CA SER A 59 -8.75 10.98 -8.91
C SER A 59 -9.40 12.33 -8.58
N ASP A 60 -10.41 12.35 -7.70
CA ASP A 60 -11.01 13.58 -7.17
C ASP A 60 -10.24 14.19 -5.99
N GLY A 61 -9.09 13.62 -5.64
CA GLY A 61 -8.22 14.09 -4.55
C GLY A 61 -8.64 13.57 -3.17
N ALA A 62 -9.78 12.89 -3.04
CA ALA A 62 -10.13 12.26 -1.78
C ALA A 62 -9.14 11.14 -1.44
N ARG A 63 -8.83 10.98 -0.16
CA ARG A 63 -7.95 9.94 0.36
C ARG A 63 -8.70 9.06 1.33
N GLU A 64 -8.48 7.76 1.24
CA GLU A 64 -8.90 6.84 2.29
C GLU A 64 -7.92 6.89 3.46
N ARG A 65 -8.33 6.32 4.60
CA ARG A 65 -7.41 6.14 5.74
C ARG A 65 -6.27 5.20 5.33
N SER A 66 -5.13 5.34 6.00
CA SER A 66 -4.07 4.35 5.86
C SER A 66 -4.59 2.98 6.31
N GLN A 67 -4.25 1.98 5.51
CA GLN A 67 -4.62 0.61 5.71
C GLN A 67 -3.38 -0.23 5.91
N GLU A 68 -3.61 -1.30 6.61
CA GLU A 68 -2.61 -2.12 7.23
C GLU A 68 -2.68 -3.52 6.62
N ASP A 69 -1.57 -4.03 6.05
CA ASP A 69 -1.46 -5.43 5.63
C ASP A 69 -0.27 -6.14 6.28
N TYR A 70 -0.53 -7.30 6.84
CA TYR A 70 0.42 -8.17 7.53
C TYR A 70 0.05 -9.64 7.22
N PRO A 71 0.88 -10.65 7.55
CA PRO A 71 0.56 -12.04 7.24
C PRO A 71 -0.88 -12.40 7.67
N PRO A 72 -1.71 -12.96 6.77
CA PRO A 72 -1.34 -13.71 5.56
C PRO A 72 -1.14 -12.89 4.27
N TRP A 73 -1.01 -11.55 4.34
CA TRP A 73 -0.69 -10.66 3.22
C TRP A 73 -1.82 -10.56 2.18
N SER A 74 -3.00 -10.15 2.60
CA SER A 74 -4.18 -10.16 1.72
C SER A 74 -4.01 -9.12 0.62
N ALA A 75 -3.84 -7.85 0.97
CA ALA A 75 -3.72 -6.76 0.00
C ALA A 75 -2.46 -6.91 -0.88
N VAL A 76 -1.35 -7.36 -0.31
CA VAL A 76 -0.13 -7.69 -1.07
C VAL A 76 -0.41 -8.75 -2.13
N ARG A 77 -1.10 -9.85 -1.78
CA ARG A 77 -1.44 -10.92 -2.73
C ARG A 77 -2.39 -10.44 -3.83
N GLU A 78 -3.35 -9.60 -3.48
CA GLU A 78 -4.26 -8.97 -4.44
C GLU A 78 -3.49 -8.11 -5.44
N MET A 79 -2.62 -7.21 -4.95
CA MET A 79 -1.81 -6.33 -5.78
C MET A 79 -0.84 -7.11 -6.69
N GLN A 80 -0.25 -8.20 -6.18
CA GLN A 80 0.55 -9.12 -6.99
C GLN A 80 -0.28 -9.83 -8.08
N ALA A 81 -1.57 -10.10 -7.80
CA ALA A 81 -2.50 -10.66 -8.76
C ALA A 81 -3.10 -9.61 -9.73
N GLY A 82 -2.70 -8.33 -9.60
CA GLY A 82 -3.13 -7.25 -10.49
C GLY A 82 -4.50 -6.66 -10.15
N TYR A 83 -4.95 -6.80 -8.90
CA TYR A 83 -6.16 -6.11 -8.43
C TYR A 83 -6.00 -5.61 -6.98
N LEU A 84 -6.97 -4.83 -6.50
CA LEU A 84 -7.10 -4.51 -5.08
C LEU A 84 -8.59 -4.44 -4.74
N ASP A 85 -9.02 -5.17 -3.72
CA ASP A 85 -10.36 -5.04 -3.16
C ASP A 85 -10.32 -3.90 -2.13
N VAL A 86 -10.97 -2.78 -2.45
CA VAL A 86 -11.01 -1.60 -1.59
C VAL A 86 -12.32 -1.62 -0.81
N ASP A 87 -12.23 -1.64 0.52
CA ASP A 87 -13.35 -1.38 1.42
C ASP A 87 -13.18 0.01 2.06
N THR A 88 -14.12 0.91 1.75
CA THR A 88 -14.08 2.29 2.27
C THR A 88 -15.13 2.52 3.36
N GLY A 89 -15.97 1.53 3.67
CA GLY A 89 -17.20 1.72 4.45
C GLY A 89 -18.22 2.69 3.81
N ARG A 90 -17.95 3.17 2.58
CA ARG A 90 -18.86 3.95 1.74
C ARG A 90 -19.19 3.15 0.49
N ASP A 91 -20.47 3.02 0.16
CA ASP A 91 -20.89 2.11 -0.92
C ASP A 91 -20.34 2.49 -2.31
N SER A 92 -20.07 3.77 -2.58
CA SER A 92 -19.72 4.22 -3.94
C SER A 92 -18.29 3.90 -4.39
N ARG A 93 -17.37 3.61 -3.46
CA ARG A 93 -15.94 3.34 -3.75
C ARG A 93 -15.49 1.97 -3.25
N THR A 94 -16.42 1.19 -2.74
CA THR A 94 -16.15 -0.17 -2.30
C THR A 94 -16.21 -1.13 -3.50
N GLY A 95 -15.26 -2.06 -3.55
CA GLY A 95 -15.21 -3.12 -4.55
C GLY A 95 -13.83 -3.37 -5.15
N ARG A 96 -13.81 -4.19 -6.20
CA ARG A 96 -12.58 -4.59 -6.89
C ARG A 96 -12.14 -3.57 -7.92
N TYR A 97 -10.85 -3.24 -7.89
CA TYR A 97 -10.19 -2.39 -8.87
C TYR A 97 -9.04 -3.15 -9.52
N GLY A 98 -8.82 -2.92 -10.83
CA GLY A 98 -7.59 -3.39 -11.47
C GLY A 98 -6.41 -2.61 -10.92
N PHE A 99 -5.30 -3.29 -10.67
CA PHE A 99 -4.10 -2.71 -10.09
C PHE A 99 -2.90 -2.96 -11.00
N ALA A 100 -2.07 -1.93 -11.14
CA ALA A 100 -0.77 -2.05 -11.80
C ALA A 100 0.25 -1.14 -11.12
N TRP A 101 1.46 -1.66 -10.92
CA TRP A 101 2.59 -0.87 -10.45
C TRP A 101 2.97 0.19 -11.50
N LEU A 102 3.31 1.38 -11.02
CA LEU A 102 3.96 2.40 -11.84
C LEU A 102 5.44 2.07 -12.00
N SER A 103 6.06 2.60 -13.07
CA SER A 103 7.51 2.63 -13.16
C SER A 103 8.09 3.48 -12.02
N PRO A 104 9.35 3.28 -11.59
CA PRO A 104 9.93 4.08 -10.51
C PRO A 104 9.89 5.60 -10.76
N VAL A 105 10.02 6.02 -12.02
CA VAL A 105 9.95 7.43 -12.42
C VAL A 105 8.52 7.97 -12.27
N ASP A 106 7.53 7.22 -12.77
CA ASP A 106 6.12 7.62 -12.67
C ASP A 106 5.62 7.57 -11.23
N ALA A 107 6.13 6.62 -10.44
CA ALA A 107 5.88 6.50 -9.01
C ALA A 107 6.31 7.76 -8.26
N ALA A 108 7.57 8.18 -8.43
CA ALA A 108 8.09 9.39 -7.80
C ALA A 108 7.28 10.65 -8.21
N ALA A 109 6.99 10.79 -9.50
CA ALA A 109 6.20 11.91 -10.02
C ALA A 109 4.76 11.89 -9.49
N ALA A 110 4.12 10.72 -9.39
CA ALA A 110 2.78 10.58 -8.83
C ALA A 110 2.76 10.89 -7.33
N ARG A 111 3.77 10.41 -6.57
CA ARG A 111 3.90 10.68 -5.13
C ARG A 111 4.02 12.18 -4.86
N GLU A 112 4.86 12.87 -5.61
CA GLU A 112 5.02 14.32 -5.53
C GLU A 112 3.74 15.07 -5.93
N ARG A 113 3.17 14.76 -7.10
CA ARG A 113 1.95 15.40 -7.62
C ARG A 113 0.76 15.25 -6.67
N LEU A 114 0.61 14.07 -6.06
CA LEU A 114 -0.46 13.78 -5.11
C LEU A 114 -0.15 14.27 -3.70
N GLY A 115 1.07 14.74 -3.43
CA GLY A 115 1.50 15.24 -2.12
C GLY A 115 1.47 14.16 -1.04
N ILE A 116 1.84 12.92 -1.39
CA ILE A 116 1.91 11.80 -0.45
C ILE A 116 3.19 11.91 0.37
N ARG A 117 3.07 11.81 1.69
CA ARG A 117 4.15 11.92 2.66
C ARG A 117 4.17 10.69 3.56
N ASP A 118 5.29 10.47 4.23
CA ASP A 118 5.41 9.34 5.14
C ASP A 118 4.45 9.43 6.34
N SER A 119 3.98 10.64 6.68
CA SER A 119 2.94 10.86 7.69
C SER A 119 1.53 10.46 7.26
N ASP A 120 1.33 10.11 5.99
CA ASP A 120 0.05 9.61 5.47
C ASP A 120 -0.14 8.10 5.73
N PHE A 121 0.87 7.42 6.28
CA PHE A 121 0.88 5.99 6.60
C PHE A 121 0.73 5.76 8.11
#